data_AF-A0A9E5VCF0-F1
#
_entry.id   AF-A0A9E5VCF0-F1
#
_cell.length_a   1.000
_cell.length_b   1.000
_cell.length_c   1.000
_cell.angle_alpha   90.00
_cell.angle_beta   90.00
_cell.angle_gamma   90.00
#
_symmetry.space_group_name_H-M   'P 1'
#
loop_
_entity.id
_entity.type
_entity.pdbx_description
1 polymer ?
#
loop_
_entity_poly.entity_id
_entity_poly.type
_entity_poly.pdbx_seq_one_letter_code
_entity_poly.pdbx_strand_id
1 'polypeptide(L)'
;MIATGDKVRHPKMPDWGIGKVLEVTSDGKARIFFIHAGEKTILLSHVDFEKIEGEEAAHPILDNPSFFERATVKGHRSLPDARLDFLKLFPDGFEDAGYLNEERNYKVAARELLLELLSEQAFRELLESGNFDEIVRRALQVANKTNLIFPNEKMGLKDGLKTPEHIQLFAERLFDLLYGNGEFRKRFETFAECLEEIEAAKWTTMTYFTFLAFPEKHMFLKPEVTKHAAALTKAELNYKSDLNWLTYSCLLDFARYLKDELVAMGMNPRDMIDVQSFMWCITPGKYD
;
A
#
# COMPACT_ATOMS: atom_id res chain seq x y z
N MET A 1 -9.89 4.19 35.53
CA MET A 1 -10.26 5.52 34.99
C MET A 1 -9.64 5.63 33.61
N ILE A 2 -10.43 5.99 32.61
CA ILE A 2 -9.94 6.18 31.24
C ILE A 2 -9.15 7.48 31.17
N ALA A 3 -7.96 7.44 30.60
CA ALA A 3 -7.07 8.58 30.42
C ALA A 3 -6.58 8.70 28.96
N THR A 4 -6.05 9.87 28.61
CA THR A 4 -5.39 10.09 27.31
C THR A 4 -4.31 9.02 27.06
N GLY A 5 -4.34 8.42 25.87
CA GLY A 5 -3.44 7.34 25.46
C GLY A 5 -3.95 5.94 25.72
N ASP A 6 -4.97 5.77 26.58
CA ASP A 6 -5.60 4.47 26.80
C ASP A 6 -6.22 3.93 25.50
N LYS A 7 -6.14 2.61 25.32
CA LYS A 7 -6.87 1.91 24.27
C LYS A 7 -8.13 1.27 24.84
N VAL A 8 -9.23 1.40 24.11
CA VAL A 8 -10.55 1.04 24.59
C VAL A 8 -11.42 0.39 23.51
N ARG A 9 -12.39 -0.43 23.93
CA ARG A 9 -13.53 -0.87 23.11
C ARG A 9 -14.83 -0.27 23.63
N HIS A 10 -15.73 0.06 22.72
CA HIS A 10 -17.08 0.48 23.09
C HIS A 10 -17.97 -0.77 23.29
N PRO A 11 -18.52 -1.02 24.49
CA PRO A 11 -19.18 -2.30 24.81
C PRO A 11 -20.44 -2.59 23.98
N LYS A 12 -21.13 -1.52 23.53
CA LYS A 12 -22.35 -1.64 22.70
C LYS A 12 -22.12 -1.40 21.21
N MET A 13 -20.89 -1.06 20.81
CA MET A 13 -20.54 -0.74 19.42
C MET A 13 -19.27 -1.52 19.05
N PRO A 14 -19.31 -2.86 19.07
CA PRO A 14 -18.13 -3.69 18.79
C PRO A 14 -17.55 -3.39 17.40
N ASP A 15 -18.41 -3.04 16.44
CA ASP A 15 -18.02 -2.72 15.06
C ASP A 15 -17.13 -1.48 14.93
N TRP A 16 -17.02 -0.64 15.96
CA TRP A 16 -16.12 0.51 15.96
C TRP A 16 -14.64 0.10 16.09
N GLY A 17 -14.38 -1.14 16.52
CA GLY A 17 -13.03 -1.64 16.73
C GLY A 17 -12.35 -1.03 17.96
N ILE A 18 -11.01 -1.12 18.00
CA ILE A 18 -10.20 -0.54 19.07
C ILE A 18 -10.13 0.97 18.87
N GLY A 19 -10.31 1.73 19.95
CA GLY A 19 -10.12 3.17 19.98
C GLY A 19 -8.92 3.56 20.82
N LYS A 20 -8.25 4.68 20.46
CA LYS A 20 -7.25 5.34 21.31
C LYS A 20 -7.78 6.68 21.78
N VAL A 21 -7.73 6.90 23.10
CA VAL A 21 -8.21 8.14 23.73
C VAL A 21 -7.24 9.27 23.40
N LEU A 22 -7.73 10.28 22.71
CA LEU A 22 -6.97 11.44 22.27
C LEU A 22 -6.89 12.50 23.37
N GLU A 23 -8.00 12.71 24.08
CA GLU A 23 -8.16 13.75 25.08
C GLU A 23 -9.29 13.37 26.03
N VAL A 24 -9.14 13.68 27.32
CA VAL A 24 -10.23 13.67 28.29
C VAL A 24 -10.35 15.08 28.87
N THR A 25 -11.45 15.75 28.60
CA THR A 25 -11.71 17.11 29.06
C THR A 25 -12.17 17.10 30.52
N SER A 26 -12.03 18.24 31.20
CA SER A 26 -12.41 18.39 32.62
C SER A 26 -13.90 18.19 32.88
N ASP A 27 -14.77 18.37 31.88
CA ASP A 27 -16.20 18.08 31.95
C ASP A 27 -16.53 16.58 31.71
N GLY A 28 -15.51 15.71 31.63
CA GLY A 28 -15.66 14.26 31.53
C GLY A 28 -15.97 13.74 30.13
N LYS A 29 -15.80 14.56 29.08
CA LYS A 29 -15.88 14.08 27.70
C LYS A 29 -14.54 13.49 27.27
N ALA A 30 -14.59 12.31 26.68
CA ALA A 30 -13.45 11.70 26.02
C ALA A 30 -13.58 11.87 24.50
N ARG A 31 -12.53 12.39 23.89
CA ARG A 31 -12.33 12.35 22.44
C ARG A 31 -11.53 11.09 22.13
N ILE A 32 -12.11 10.18 21.37
CA ILE A 32 -11.56 8.84 21.11
C ILE A 32 -11.56 8.61 19.61
N PHE A 33 -10.42 8.21 19.05
CA PHE A 33 -10.36 7.74 17.66
C PHE A 33 -10.52 6.23 17.63
N PHE A 34 -11.64 5.77 17.08
CA PHE A 34 -11.93 4.36 16.84
C PHE A 34 -11.50 3.96 15.43
N ILE A 35 -10.82 2.83 15.30
CA ILE A 35 -10.22 2.36 14.06
C ILE A 35 -11.23 2.22 12.92
N HIS A 36 -12.46 1.77 13.19
CA HIS A 36 -13.50 1.67 12.15
C HIS A 36 -14.50 2.83 12.18
N ALA A 37 -14.61 3.60 13.27
CA ALA A 37 -15.65 4.63 13.42
C ALA A 37 -15.13 6.07 13.37
N GLY A 38 -13.82 6.25 13.23
CA GLY A 38 -13.14 7.54 13.27
C GLY A 38 -13.21 8.19 14.65
N GLU A 39 -13.04 9.52 14.68
CA GLU A 39 -13.12 10.28 15.92
C GLU A 39 -14.57 10.39 16.44
N LYS A 40 -14.76 10.11 17.73
CA LYS A 40 -16.00 10.31 18.48
C LYS A 40 -15.72 11.09 19.76
N THR A 41 -16.67 11.95 20.15
CA THR A 41 -16.67 12.65 21.44
C THR A 41 -17.79 12.09 22.30
N ILE A 42 -17.45 11.47 23.43
CA ILE A 42 -18.40 10.70 24.25
C ILE A 42 -18.22 11.09 25.71
N LEU A 43 -19.33 11.30 26.42
CA LEU A 43 -19.30 11.56 27.86
C LEU A 43 -19.02 10.25 28.61
N LEU A 44 -17.93 10.20 29.38
CA LEU A 44 -17.49 8.97 30.07
C LEU A 44 -18.51 8.44 31.08
N SER A 45 -19.42 9.27 31.59
CA SER A 45 -20.50 8.83 32.47
C SER A 45 -21.59 8.01 31.77
N HIS A 46 -21.67 8.06 30.44
CA HIS A 46 -22.70 7.36 29.67
C HIS A 46 -22.25 5.99 29.14
N VAL A 47 -20.94 5.74 29.14
CA VAL A 47 -20.35 4.54 28.55
C VAL A 47 -19.22 4.03 29.44
N ASP A 48 -19.34 2.78 29.88
CA ASP A 48 -18.27 2.08 30.57
C ASP A 48 -17.37 1.40 29.52
N PHE A 49 -16.32 2.10 29.11
CA PHE A 49 -15.40 1.60 28.10
C PHE A 49 -14.56 0.45 28.64
N GLU A 50 -14.44 -0.61 27.83
CA GLU A 50 -13.52 -1.71 28.14
C GLU A 50 -12.10 -1.25 27.80
N LYS A 51 -11.24 -1.07 28.81
CA LYS A 51 -9.82 -0.77 28.60
C LYS A 51 -9.10 -2.05 28.15
N ILE A 52 -8.30 -1.94 27.10
CA ILE A 52 -7.54 -3.06 26.53
C ILE A 52 -6.07 -2.86 26.84
N GLU A 53 -5.41 -3.91 27.33
CA GLU A 53 -4.00 -3.93 27.70
C GLU A 53 -3.32 -5.21 27.17
N GLY A 54 -1.98 -5.27 27.24
CA GLY A 54 -1.21 -6.43 26.80
C GLY A 54 -1.20 -6.62 25.27
N GLU A 55 -1.04 -7.87 24.82
CA GLU A 55 -0.96 -8.20 23.38
C GLU A 55 -2.23 -7.82 22.61
N GLU A 56 -3.41 -7.93 23.24
CA GLU A 56 -4.69 -7.56 22.62
C GLU A 56 -4.82 -6.06 22.33
N ALA A 57 -4.03 -5.24 23.03
CA ALA A 57 -3.99 -3.81 22.80
C ALA A 57 -3.07 -3.46 21.62
N ALA A 58 -2.14 -4.33 21.21
CA ALA A 58 -1.17 -4.03 20.17
C ALA A 58 -1.86 -3.69 18.84
N HIS A 59 -1.52 -2.54 18.27
CA HIS A 59 -2.13 -2.09 17.03
C HIS A 59 -1.17 -1.20 16.23
N PRO A 60 -0.85 -1.55 14.96
CA PRO A 60 0.22 -0.91 14.19
C PRO A 60 0.00 0.61 13.99
N ILE A 61 -1.25 1.03 13.89
CA ILE A 61 -1.64 2.44 13.76
C ILE A 61 -1.65 3.17 15.10
N LEU A 62 -2.34 2.62 16.11
CA LEU A 62 -2.55 3.31 17.38
C LEU A 62 -1.28 3.37 18.23
N ASP A 63 -0.32 2.46 18.04
CA ASP A 63 0.97 2.47 18.74
C ASP A 63 2.01 3.40 18.10
N ASN A 64 1.71 3.93 16.92
CA ASN A 64 2.66 4.78 16.23
C ASN A 64 2.88 6.09 17.02
N PRO A 65 4.15 6.51 17.28
CA PRO A 65 4.44 7.69 18.10
C PRO A 65 3.86 9.00 17.55
N SER A 66 3.79 9.16 16.23
CA SER A 66 3.22 10.35 15.58
C SER A 66 1.69 10.28 15.40
N PHE A 67 1.02 9.25 15.97
CA PHE A 67 -0.43 9.11 15.90
C PHE A 67 -1.18 10.35 16.43
N PHE A 68 -0.78 10.88 17.58
CA PHE A 68 -1.45 12.04 18.18
C PHE A 68 -1.38 13.28 17.29
N GLU A 69 -0.24 13.51 16.63
CA GLU A 69 -0.08 14.61 15.67
C GLU A 69 -1.06 14.46 14.51
N ARG A 70 -1.13 13.27 13.88
CA ARG A 70 -2.05 12.99 12.76
C ARG A 70 -3.53 13.01 13.16
N ALA A 71 -3.83 12.68 14.41
CA ALA A 71 -5.20 12.71 14.94
C ALA A 71 -5.77 14.13 15.09
N THR A 72 -4.92 15.17 15.14
CA THR A 72 -5.39 16.58 15.20
C THR A 72 -6.01 17.09 13.91
N VAL A 73 -5.78 16.40 12.78
CA VAL A 73 -6.31 16.78 11.46
C VAL A 73 -7.81 16.47 11.38
N LYS A 74 -8.64 17.53 11.35
CA LYS A 74 -10.12 17.50 11.25
C LYS A 74 -10.60 17.14 9.83
N GLY A 75 -11.84 16.64 9.72
CA GLY A 75 -12.50 16.39 8.42
C GLY A 75 -12.18 15.03 7.79
N HIS A 76 -11.82 14.06 8.62
CA HIS A 76 -11.42 12.74 8.15
C HIS A 76 -12.62 11.89 7.75
N ARG A 77 -12.63 11.47 6.49
CA ARG A 77 -13.48 10.39 5.98
C ARG A 77 -13.05 9.07 6.62
N SER A 78 -14.00 8.29 7.13
CA SER A 78 -13.69 6.99 7.73
C SER A 78 -13.50 5.90 6.67
N LEU A 79 -12.82 4.81 7.04
CA LEU A 79 -12.67 3.65 6.16
C LEU A 79 -14.03 3.03 5.74
N PRO A 80 -15.06 2.93 6.61
CA PRO A 80 -16.41 2.55 6.17
C PRO A 80 -17.05 3.51 5.16
N ASP A 81 -16.83 4.82 5.28
CA ASP A 81 -17.33 5.77 4.28
C ASP A 81 -16.63 5.59 2.94
N ALA A 82 -15.34 5.23 2.94
CA ALA A 82 -14.59 4.92 1.73
C ALA A 82 -15.07 3.62 1.09
N ARG A 83 -15.41 2.61 1.90
CA ARG A 83 -16.08 1.38 1.43
C ARG A 83 -17.41 1.71 0.73
N LEU A 84 -18.24 2.55 1.32
CA LEU A 84 -19.52 2.93 0.71
C LEU A 84 -19.32 3.61 -0.65
N ASP A 85 -18.28 4.45 -0.81
CA ASP A 85 -17.99 5.05 -2.12
C ASP A 85 -17.48 4.06 -3.14
N PHE A 86 -16.61 3.13 -2.73
CA PHE A 86 -16.20 2.05 -3.61
C PHE A 86 -17.42 1.24 -4.10
N LEU A 87 -18.38 0.94 -3.22
CA LEU A 87 -19.61 0.22 -3.57
C LEU A 87 -20.63 1.05 -4.37
N LYS A 88 -20.55 2.39 -4.35
CA LYS A 88 -21.34 3.23 -5.26
C LYS A 88 -20.83 3.13 -6.70
N LEU A 89 -19.52 3.00 -6.88
CA LEU A 89 -18.89 2.81 -8.18
C LEU A 89 -19.10 1.37 -8.67
N PHE A 90 -18.94 0.40 -7.77
CA PHE A 90 -18.97 -1.03 -8.06
C PHE A 90 -19.89 -1.77 -7.07
N PRO A 91 -21.20 -1.87 -7.36
CA PRO A 91 -22.18 -2.46 -6.45
C PRO A 91 -21.86 -3.89 -5.99
N ASP A 92 -21.27 -4.71 -6.86
CA ASP A 92 -20.85 -6.08 -6.53
C ASP A 92 -19.40 -6.15 -5.98
N GLY A 93 -18.84 -4.99 -5.61
CA GLY A 93 -17.50 -4.87 -5.03
C GLY A 93 -16.40 -5.35 -5.97
N PHE A 94 -15.51 -6.21 -5.47
CA PHE A 94 -14.37 -6.71 -6.25
C PHE A 94 -14.76 -7.76 -7.32
N GLU A 95 -16.01 -8.22 -7.32
CA GLU A 95 -16.54 -9.13 -8.35
C GLU A 95 -17.39 -8.39 -9.40
N ASP A 96 -17.57 -7.07 -9.24
CA ASP A 96 -18.32 -6.25 -10.19
C ASP A 96 -17.65 -6.26 -11.58
N ALA A 97 -18.47 -6.46 -12.61
CA ALA A 97 -17.96 -6.56 -13.99
C ALA A 97 -17.26 -5.27 -14.46
N GLY A 98 -17.75 -4.10 -14.01
CA GLY A 98 -17.13 -2.80 -14.26
C GLY A 98 -15.78 -2.72 -13.56
N TYR A 99 -15.70 -3.10 -12.28
CA TYR A 99 -14.45 -3.14 -11.53
C TYR A 99 -13.41 -4.05 -12.18
N LEU A 100 -13.82 -5.28 -12.56
CA LEU A 100 -12.94 -6.24 -13.20
C LEU A 100 -12.37 -5.67 -14.50
N ASN A 101 -13.21 -5.05 -15.32
CA ASN A 101 -12.81 -4.47 -16.60
C ASN A 101 -11.92 -3.23 -16.44
N GLU A 102 -12.30 -2.30 -15.56
CA GLU A 102 -11.69 -0.98 -15.46
C GLU A 102 -10.44 -0.96 -14.58
N GLU A 103 -10.39 -1.79 -13.53
CA GLU A 103 -9.32 -1.74 -12.55
C GLU A 103 -8.49 -3.02 -12.47
N ARG A 104 -9.06 -4.21 -12.61
CA ARG A 104 -8.31 -5.44 -12.32
C ARG A 104 -7.68 -6.13 -13.53
N ASN A 105 -8.46 -6.41 -14.56
CA ASN A 105 -8.09 -7.38 -15.60
C ASN A 105 -6.82 -6.97 -16.36
N TYR A 106 -6.61 -5.68 -16.63
CA TYR A 106 -5.39 -5.23 -17.31
C TYR A 106 -4.13 -5.39 -16.43
N LYS A 107 -4.26 -5.28 -15.10
CA LYS A 107 -3.15 -5.52 -14.15
C LYS A 107 -2.83 -7.02 -14.06
N VAL A 108 -3.86 -7.88 -14.07
CA VAL A 108 -3.70 -9.34 -14.16
C VAL A 108 -3.01 -9.74 -15.46
N ALA A 109 -3.45 -9.20 -16.60
CA ALA A 109 -2.80 -9.45 -17.90
C ALA A 109 -1.34 -8.96 -17.95
N ALA A 110 -0.99 -7.90 -17.23
CA ALA A 110 0.39 -7.45 -17.10
C ALA A 110 1.24 -8.38 -16.23
N ARG A 111 0.65 -8.94 -15.16
CA ARG A 111 1.27 -10.01 -14.37
C ARG A 111 1.51 -11.26 -15.19
N GLU A 112 0.52 -11.72 -15.95
CA GLU A 112 0.66 -12.88 -16.84
C GLU A 112 1.80 -12.68 -17.85
N LEU A 113 1.86 -11.51 -18.48
CA LEU A 113 2.93 -11.15 -19.39
C LEU A 113 4.31 -11.11 -18.70
N LEU A 114 4.39 -10.63 -17.46
CA LEU A 114 5.64 -10.64 -16.68
C LEU A 114 6.11 -12.07 -16.43
N LEU A 115 5.21 -12.95 -15.99
CA LEU A 115 5.52 -14.35 -15.71
C LEU A 115 5.86 -15.13 -16.98
N GLU A 116 5.26 -14.78 -18.12
CA GLU A 116 5.59 -15.37 -19.43
C GLU A 116 6.99 -14.94 -19.89
N LEU A 117 7.25 -13.62 -19.93
CA LEU A 117 8.48 -13.07 -20.51
C LEU A 117 9.70 -13.22 -19.60
N LEU A 118 9.49 -13.12 -18.28
CA LEU A 118 10.52 -13.03 -17.25
C LEU A 118 10.20 -13.97 -16.07
N SER A 119 9.75 -15.21 -16.36
CA SER A 119 9.78 -16.30 -15.37
C SER A 119 11.19 -16.50 -14.81
N GLU A 120 11.32 -17.07 -13.62
CA GLU A 120 12.64 -17.32 -13.02
C GLU A 120 13.58 -18.09 -13.97
N GLN A 121 13.06 -19.13 -14.62
CA GLN A 121 13.84 -19.92 -15.58
C GLN A 121 14.26 -19.09 -16.80
N ALA A 122 13.32 -18.46 -17.49
CA ALA A 122 13.61 -17.70 -18.70
C ALA A 122 14.55 -16.50 -18.41
N PHE A 123 14.37 -15.85 -17.27
CA PHE A 123 15.22 -14.73 -16.84
C PHE A 123 16.63 -15.24 -16.53
N ARG A 124 16.78 -16.35 -15.80
CA ARG A 124 18.08 -16.97 -15.51
C ARG A 124 18.84 -17.38 -16.78
N GLU A 125 18.16 -18.01 -17.73
CA GLU A 125 18.74 -18.40 -19.02
C GLU A 125 19.26 -17.19 -19.82
N LEU A 126 18.51 -16.08 -19.83
CA LEU A 126 18.95 -14.83 -20.47
C LEU A 126 20.17 -14.21 -19.78
N LEU A 127 20.23 -14.23 -18.45
CA LEU A 127 21.38 -13.73 -17.69
C LEU A 127 22.64 -14.56 -17.96
N GLU A 128 22.55 -15.89 -17.90
CA GLU A 128 23.67 -16.80 -18.15
C GLU A 128 24.19 -16.67 -19.58
N SER A 129 23.31 -16.32 -20.52
CA SER A 129 23.65 -16.08 -21.93
C SER A 129 24.17 -14.65 -22.19
N GLY A 130 24.20 -13.77 -21.19
CA GLY A 130 24.59 -12.36 -21.35
C GLY A 130 23.62 -11.52 -22.18
N ASN A 131 22.37 -11.98 -22.37
CA ASN A 131 21.36 -11.32 -23.20
C ASN A 131 20.63 -10.20 -22.42
N PHE A 132 21.38 -9.24 -21.87
CA PHE A 132 20.85 -8.19 -21.00
C PHE A 132 19.90 -7.23 -21.72
N ASP A 133 20.18 -6.88 -22.99
CA ASP A 133 19.28 -6.05 -23.82
C ASP A 133 17.88 -6.66 -23.95
N GLU A 134 17.80 -7.99 -24.10
CA GLU A 134 16.53 -8.71 -24.23
C GLU A 134 15.75 -8.71 -22.91
N ILE A 135 16.43 -8.81 -21.76
CA ILE A 135 15.83 -8.66 -20.44
C ILE A 135 15.22 -7.26 -20.30
N VAL A 136 15.99 -6.22 -20.62
CA VAL A 136 15.51 -4.82 -20.57
C VAL A 136 14.33 -4.63 -21.51
N ARG A 137 14.38 -5.15 -22.74
CA ARG A 137 13.29 -5.06 -23.70
C ARG A 137 12.00 -5.69 -23.14
N ARG A 138 12.09 -6.88 -22.54
CA ARG A 138 10.96 -7.57 -21.91
C ARG A 138 10.43 -6.82 -20.69
N ALA A 139 11.31 -6.31 -19.82
CA ALA A 139 10.91 -5.53 -18.65
C ALA A 139 10.16 -4.25 -19.06
N LEU A 140 10.65 -3.52 -20.08
CA LEU A 140 9.97 -2.36 -20.64
C LEU A 140 8.65 -2.72 -21.31
N GLN A 141 8.55 -3.89 -21.97
CA GLN A 141 7.30 -4.39 -22.52
C GLN A 141 6.24 -4.59 -21.43
N VAL A 142 6.62 -5.17 -20.29
CA VAL A 142 5.73 -5.33 -19.12
C VAL A 142 5.37 -3.97 -18.52
N ALA A 143 6.34 -3.06 -18.33
CA ALA A 143 6.08 -1.71 -17.81
C ALA A 143 5.11 -0.91 -18.69
N ASN A 144 5.12 -1.15 -19.99
CA ASN A 144 4.21 -0.51 -20.94
C ASN A 144 2.81 -1.14 -21.01
N LYS A 145 2.59 -2.31 -20.40
CA LYS A 145 1.30 -3.01 -20.43
C LYS A 145 0.21 -2.35 -19.57
N THR A 146 0.61 -1.51 -18.60
CA THR A 146 -0.32 -0.80 -17.70
C THR A 146 -0.11 0.70 -17.74
N ASN A 147 -1.04 1.46 -17.16
CA ASN A 147 -0.94 2.90 -16.92
C ASN A 147 -0.47 3.26 -15.49
N LEU A 148 0.05 2.28 -14.74
CA LEU A 148 0.42 2.47 -13.32
C LEU A 148 1.62 3.41 -13.14
N ILE A 149 2.68 3.18 -13.91
CA ILE A 149 3.86 4.04 -13.98
C ILE A 149 3.53 5.24 -14.89
N PHE A 150 3.84 6.46 -14.45
CA PHE A 150 3.54 7.64 -15.24
C PHE A 150 4.37 7.70 -16.53
N PRO A 151 3.84 8.29 -17.64
CA PRO A 151 4.56 8.33 -18.91
C PRO A 151 5.97 8.94 -18.83
N ASN A 152 6.14 10.01 -18.04
CA ASN A 152 7.46 10.64 -17.83
C ASN A 152 8.44 9.73 -17.07
N GLU A 153 7.95 8.94 -16.12
CA GLU A 153 8.77 7.97 -15.38
C GLU A 153 9.17 6.79 -16.29
N LYS A 154 8.28 6.34 -17.18
CA LYS A 154 8.61 5.36 -18.21
C LYS A 154 9.68 5.87 -19.18
N MET A 155 9.59 7.13 -19.59
CA MET A 155 10.62 7.78 -20.41
C MET A 155 11.95 7.83 -19.67
N GLY A 156 11.95 8.27 -18.40
CA GLY A 156 13.17 8.27 -17.57
C GLY A 156 13.80 6.89 -17.42
N LEU A 157 13.01 5.85 -17.15
CA LEU A 157 13.50 4.47 -17.10
C LEU A 157 14.13 4.03 -18.44
N LYS A 158 13.46 4.32 -19.56
CA LYS A 158 14.01 4.01 -20.89
C LYS A 158 15.29 4.79 -21.18
N ASP A 159 15.37 6.04 -20.75
CA ASP A 159 16.53 6.90 -20.97
C ASP A 159 17.74 6.47 -20.15
N GLY A 160 17.52 5.97 -18.91
CA GLY A 160 18.56 5.40 -18.06
C GLY A 160 19.17 4.11 -18.61
N LEU A 161 18.42 3.35 -19.42
CA LEU A 161 18.82 2.04 -19.96
C LEU A 161 19.39 2.13 -21.38
N LYS A 162 20.33 3.06 -21.61
CA LYS A 162 20.96 3.29 -22.93
C LYS A 162 22.39 2.79 -23.05
N THR A 163 23.11 2.62 -21.94
CA THR A 163 24.50 2.16 -21.94
C THR A 163 24.57 0.67 -21.63
N PRO A 164 25.55 -0.07 -22.18
CA PRO A 164 25.76 -1.48 -21.85
C PRO A 164 25.87 -1.72 -20.34
N GLU A 165 26.55 -0.83 -19.62
CA GLU A 165 26.76 -0.91 -18.18
C GLU A 165 25.43 -0.83 -17.41
N HIS A 166 24.57 0.14 -17.75
CA HIS A 166 23.26 0.29 -17.09
C HIS A 166 22.29 -0.83 -17.45
N ILE A 167 22.34 -1.32 -18.69
CA ILE A 167 21.52 -2.44 -19.16
C ILE A 167 21.87 -3.70 -18.37
N GLN A 168 23.15 -4.02 -18.22
CA GLN A 168 23.60 -5.15 -17.42
C GLN A 168 23.22 -4.97 -15.93
N LEU A 169 23.54 -3.82 -15.35
CA LEU A 169 23.22 -3.53 -13.95
C LEU A 169 21.73 -3.72 -13.66
N PHE A 170 20.85 -3.14 -14.48
CA PHE A 170 19.40 -3.27 -14.29
C PHE A 170 18.93 -4.71 -14.45
N ALA A 171 19.43 -5.44 -15.45
CA ALA A 171 19.05 -6.83 -15.69
C ALA A 171 19.39 -7.73 -14.50
N GLU A 172 20.61 -7.62 -13.97
CA GLU A 172 21.06 -8.38 -12.80
C GLU A 172 20.27 -8.00 -11.55
N ARG A 173 20.06 -6.70 -11.29
CA ARG A 173 19.39 -6.22 -10.07
C ARG A 173 17.89 -6.47 -10.08
N LEU A 174 17.24 -6.42 -11.25
CA LEU A 174 15.84 -6.81 -11.37
C LEU A 174 15.67 -8.32 -11.13
N PHE A 175 16.59 -9.15 -11.63
CA PHE A 175 16.56 -10.58 -11.33
C PHE A 175 16.74 -10.85 -9.84
N ASP A 176 17.74 -10.22 -9.22
CA ASP A 176 17.97 -10.35 -7.78
C ASP A 176 16.72 -9.93 -7.00
N LEU A 177 16.08 -8.81 -7.35
CA LEU A 177 14.85 -8.35 -6.70
C LEU A 177 13.72 -9.39 -6.77
N LEU A 178 13.53 -10.05 -7.91
CA LEU A 178 12.43 -10.99 -8.12
C LEU A 178 12.74 -12.40 -7.59
N TYR A 179 13.93 -12.91 -7.86
CA TYR A 179 14.29 -14.33 -7.70
C TYR A 179 15.61 -14.56 -6.95
N GLY A 180 16.32 -13.49 -6.59
CA GLY A 180 17.57 -13.58 -5.84
C GLY A 180 17.40 -14.18 -4.44
N ASN A 181 18.47 -14.80 -3.95
CA ASN A 181 18.52 -15.38 -2.61
C ASN A 181 18.79 -14.30 -1.54
N GLY A 182 18.48 -14.62 -0.29
CA GLY A 182 18.76 -13.76 0.87
C GLY A 182 17.61 -12.81 1.23
N GLU A 183 17.88 -11.89 2.15
CA GLU A 183 16.87 -10.99 2.71
C GLU A 183 16.29 -10.05 1.64
N PHE A 184 14.95 -10.01 1.53
CA PHE A 184 14.27 -9.15 0.56
C PHE A 184 14.65 -7.67 0.72
N ARG A 185 14.86 -7.19 1.96
CA ARG A 185 15.31 -5.83 2.23
C ARG A 185 16.58 -5.47 1.45
N LYS A 186 17.60 -6.34 1.49
CA LYS A 186 18.87 -6.09 0.80
C LYS A 186 18.66 -6.03 -0.70
N ARG A 187 17.90 -6.98 -1.25
CA ARG A 187 17.55 -7.02 -2.69
C ARG A 187 16.77 -5.78 -3.13
N PHE A 188 15.87 -5.29 -2.28
CA PHE A 188 15.16 -4.03 -2.47
C PHE A 188 16.09 -2.82 -2.45
N GLU A 189 16.94 -2.68 -1.43
CA GLU A 189 17.88 -1.55 -1.30
C GLU A 189 18.86 -1.51 -2.47
N THR A 190 19.41 -2.65 -2.90
CA THR A 190 20.32 -2.70 -4.06
C THR A 190 19.62 -2.40 -5.40
N PHE A 191 18.34 -2.75 -5.56
CA PHE A 191 17.59 -2.33 -6.75
C PHE A 191 17.23 -0.83 -6.70
N ALA A 192 16.99 -0.27 -5.53
CA ALA A 192 16.80 1.17 -5.37
C ALA A 192 18.08 1.95 -5.76
N GLU A 193 19.25 1.50 -5.29
CA GLU A 193 20.57 2.05 -5.70
C GLU A 193 20.76 1.97 -7.21
N CYS A 194 20.39 0.84 -7.84
CA CYS A 194 20.41 0.71 -9.30
C CYS A 194 19.53 1.74 -10.00
N LEU A 195 18.30 1.96 -9.51
CA LEU A 195 17.40 2.97 -10.10
C LEU A 195 17.94 4.39 -9.91
N GLU A 196 18.64 4.67 -8.82
CA GLU A 196 19.32 5.96 -8.60
C GLU A 196 20.48 6.15 -9.58
N GLU A 197 21.31 5.13 -9.78
CA GLU A 197 22.46 5.15 -10.70
C GLU A 197 22.03 5.39 -12.16
N ILE A 198 20.93 4.79 -12.60
CA ILE A 198 20.39 5.00 -13.95
C ILE A 198 19.47 6.23 -14.07
N GLU A 199 19.41 7.08 -13.04
CA GLU A 199 18.56 8.29 -12.98
C GLU A 199 17.05 8.03 -13.16
N ALA A 200 16.57 6.84 -12.79
CA ALA A 200 15.18 6.40 -12.92
C ALA A 200 14.48 6.15 -11.57
N ALA A 201 15.04 6.63 -10.46
CA ALA A 201 14.52 6.44 -9.11
C ALA A 201 13.13 7.06 -8.92
N LYS A 202 12.12 6.19 -8.96
CA LYS A 202 10.71 6.51 -8.71
C LYS A 202 10.04 5.36 -7.96
N TRP A 203 9.18 5.70 -6.99
CA TRP A 203 8.44 4.72 -6.19
C TRP A 203 7.58 3.77 -7.03
N THR A 204 6.99 4.29 -8.10
CA THR A 204 6.21 3.53 -9.07
C THR A 204 7.09 2.49 -9.77
N THR A 205 8.25 2.88 -10.31
CA THR A 205 9.21 1.95 -10.93
C THR A 205 9.73 0.91 -9.93
N MET A 206 10.13 1.36 -8.74
CA MET A 206 10.72 0.53 -7.68
C MET A 206 9.81 -0.63 -7.26
N THR A 207 8.50 -0.36 -7.18
CA THR A 207 7.53 -1.31 -6.62
C THR A 207 6.71 -2.04 -7.68
N TYR A 208 6.84 -1.69 -8.96
CA TYR A 208 6.02 -2.24 -10.04
C TYR A 208 6.22 -3.73 -10.27
N PHE A 209 7.47 -4.17 -10.44
CA PHE A 209 7.75 -5.55 -10.82
C PHE A 209 7.43 -6.54 -9.70
N THR A 210 7.75 -6.21 -8.45
CA THR A 210 7.41 -7.06 -7.29
C THR A 210 5.92 -7.10 -7.03
N PHE A 211 5.21 -5.97 -7.18
CA PHE A 211 3.74 -5.91 -7.11
C PHE A 211 3.09 -6.83 -8.15
N LEU A 212 3.56 -6.80 -9.40
CA LEU A 212 3.03 -7.68 -10.43
C LEU A 212 3.43 -9.14 -10.23
N ALA A 213 4.66 -9.43 -9.82
CA ALA A 213 5.18 -10.80 -9.68
C ALA A 213 4.67 -11.51 -8.42
N PHE A 214 4.36 -10.78 -7.35
CA PHE A 214 3.90 -11.35 -6.09
C PHE A 214 2.84 -10.45 -5.41
N PRO A 215 1.65 -10.28 -6.02
CA PRO A 215 0.60 -9.42 -5.49
C PRO A 215 0.05 -9.91 -4.15
N GLU A 216 0.38 -11.13 -3.71
CA GLU A 216 0.01 -11.61 -2.38
C GLU A 216 0.86 -11.03 -1.25
N LYS A 217 2.03 -10.46 -1.59
CA LYS A 217 3.02 -9.99 -0.63
C LYS A 217 3.43 -8.54 -0.82
N HIS A 218 3.47 -8.08 -2.07
CA HIS A 218 4.04 -6.79 -2.42
C HIS A 218 2.97 -5.80 -2.87
N MET A 219 3.16 -4.56 -2.44
CA MET A 219 2.25 -3.45 -2.72
C MET A 219 2.89 -2.45 -3.67
N PHE A 220 2.09 -1.88 -4.56
CA PHE A 220 2.50 -0.78 -5.43
C PHE A 220 2.38 0.56 -4.70
N LEU A 221 3.44 1.37 -4.73
CA LEU A 221 3.45 2.70 -4.12
C LEU A 221 3.20 3.78 -5.17
N LYS A 222 2.03 4.42 -5.09
CA LYS A 222 1.73 5.66 -5.81
C LYS A 222 1.54 6.79 -4.80
N PRO A 223 2.52 7.70 -4.62
CA PRO A 223 2.65 8.51 -3.41
C PRO A 223 1.36 9.18 -2.92
N GLU A 224 0.70 9.96 -3.76
CA GLU A 224 -0.47 10.73 -3.34
C GLU A 224 -1.71 9.86 -3.06
N VAL A 225 -1.89 8.79 -3.83
CA VAL A 225 -2.99 7.82 -3.64
C VAL A 225 -2.79 7.05 -2.33
N THR A 226 -1.55 6.59 -2.10
CA THR A 226 -1.20 5.85 -0.88
C THR A 226 -1.30 6.73 0.36
N LYS A 227 -0.81 7.99 0.30
CA LYS A 227 -0.96 8.96 1.40
C LYS A 227 -2.43 9.25 1.71
N HIS A 228 -3.26 9.40 0.69
CA HIS A 228 -4.69 9.61 0.87
C HIS A 228 -5.33 8.44 1.63
N ALA A 229 -5.08 7.21 1.18
CA ALA A 229 -5.60 6.02 1.84
C ALA A 229 -5.07 5.84 3.28
N ALA A 230 -3.77 6.07 3.52
CA ALA A 230 -3.19 6.01 4.86
C ALA A 230 -3.78 7.07 5.81
N ALA A 231 -4.13 8.24 5.27
CA ALA A 231 -4.78 9.28 6.05
C ALA A 231 -6.17 8.86 6.55
N LEU A 232 -6.88 7.93 5.87
CA LEU A 232 -8.19 7.35 6.26
C LEU A 232 -8.11 6.39 7.45
N THR A 233 -6.92 5.95 7.82
CA THR A 233 -6.72 5.09 9.00
C THR A 233 -5.74 5.71 9.98
N LYS A 234 -5.16 6.89 9.67
CA LYS A 234 -4.07 7.53 10.42
C LYS A 234 -2.79 6.69 10.46
N ALA A 235 -2.61 5.78 9.51
CA ALA A 235 -1.38 5.02 9.35
C ALA A 235 -0.20 5.96 9.05
N GLU A 236 0.98 5.62 9.58
CA GLU A 236 2.24 6.31 9.27
C GLU A 236 2.99 5.54 8.21
N LEU A 237 3.23 6.18 7.08
CA LEU A 237 4.00 5.58 5.99
C LEU A 237 5.50 5.84 6.13
N ASN A 238 5.93 6.72 7.05
CA ASN A 238 7.29 7.25 7.11
C ASN A 238 7.75 7.70 5.71
N TYR A 239 6.85 8.36 4.96
CA TYR A 239 7.06 8.61 3.55
C TYR A 239 8.21 9.59 3.32
N LYS A 240 9.15 9.19 2.46
CA LYS A 240 10.12 10.09 1.83
C LYS A 240 10.00 9.99 0.30
N SER A 241 10.34 11.07 -0.40
CA SER A 241 10.45 11.04 -1.87
C SER A 241 11.49 10.03 -2.33
N ASP A 242 12.60 9.95 -1.60
CA ASP A 242 13.73 9.09 -1.91
C ASP A 242 13.40 7.64 -1.56
N LEU A 243 13.86 6.72 -2.39
CA LEU A 243 13.60 5.29 -2.24
C LEU A 243 14.28 4.79 -0.96
N ASN A 244 13.51 4.16 -0.07
CA ASN A 244 14.08 3.64 1.18
C ASN A 244 13.24 2.49 1.74
N TRP A 245 13.90 1.59 2.46
CA TRP A 245 13.22 0.42 3.02
C TRP A 245 12.11 0.78 4.01
N LEU A 246 12.31 1.77 4.88
CA LEU A 246 11.35 2.10 5.94
C LEU A 246 9.99 2.53 5.38
N THR A 247 9.97 3.39 4.37
CA THR A 247 8.73 3.77 3.68
C THR A 247 8.04 2.55 3.07
N TYR A 248 8.81 1.65 2.44
CA TYR A 248 8.23 0.47 1.81
C TYR A 248 7.69 -0.54 2.82
N SER A 249 8.41 -0.83 3.91
CA SER A 249 7.94 -1.74 4.95
C SER A 249 6.67 -1.22 5.61
N CYS A 250 6.59 0.08 5.91
CA CYS A 250 5.39 0.69 6.45
C CYS A 250 4.21 0.61 5.47
N LEU A 251 4.45 0.76 4.15
CA LEU A 251 3.43 0.50 3.14
C LEU A 251 2.94 -0.95 3.17
N LEU A 252 3.84 -1.93 3.24
CA LEU A 252 3.44 -3.35 3.27
C LEU A 252 2.59 -3.66 4.51
N ASP A 253 2.97 -3.13 5.68
CA ASP A 253 2.21 -3.28 6.92
C ASP A 253 0.83 -2.65 6.81
N PHE A 254 0.77 -1.41 6.30
CA PHE A 254 -0.49 -0.71 6.06
C PHE A 254 -1.39 -1.43 5.06
N ALA A 255 -0.84 -1.96 3.96
CA ALA A 255 -1.61 -2.64 2.93
C ALA A 255 -2.22 -3.96 3.43
N ARG A 256 -1.48 -4.72 4.26
CA ARG A 256 -2.03 -5.93 4.92
C ARG A 256 -3.14 -5.57 5.89
N TYR A 257 -2.91 -4.57 6.74
CA TYR A 257 -3.95 -4.05 7.63
C TYR A 257 -5.19 -3.63 6.83
N LEU A 258 -5.03 -2.85 5.77
CA LEU A 258 -6.15 -2.41 4.94
C LEU A 258 -6.90 -3.59 4.30
N LYS A 259 -6.18 -4.63 3.83
CA LYS A 259 -6.80 -5.86 3.31
C LYS A 259 -7.67 -6.53 4.38
N ASP A 260 -7.14 -6.70 5.58
CA ASP A 260 -7.82 -7.36 6.70
C ASP A 260 -9.07 -6.58 7.13
N GLU A 261 -8.97 -5.24 7.17
CA GLU A 261 -10.09 -4.35 7.45
C GLU A 261 -11.20 -4.43 6.39
N LEU A 262 -10.84 -4.49 5.11
CA LEU A 262 -11.81 -4.68 4.02
C LEU A 262 -12.54 -6.02 4.17
N VAL A 263 -11.81 -7.09 4.53
CA VAL A 263 -12.41 -8.41 4.84
C VAL A 263 -13.35 -8.33 6.03
N ALA A 264 -12.95 -7.68 7.12
CA ALA A 264 -13.78 -7.50 8.31
C ALA A 264 -15.09 -6.74 8.01
N MET A 265 -15.07 -5.83 7.04
CA MET A 265 -16.25 -5.10 6.57
C MET A 265 -17.06 -5.84 5.48
N GLY A 266 -16.81 -7.14 5.30
CA GLY A 266 -17.55 -8.00 4.37
C GLY A 266 -17.19 -7.82 2.90
N MET A 267 -16.03 -7.24 2.59
CA MET A 267 -15.47 -7.25 1.23
C MET A 267 -14.56 -8.47 1.04
N ASN A 268 -14.20 -8.78 -0.20
CA ASN A 268 -13.35 -9.94 -0.50
C ASN A 268 -12.19 -9.58 -1.46
N PRO A 269 -11.22 -8.74 -1.05
CA PRO A 269 -10.05 -8.46 -1.87
C PRO A 269 -9.17 -9.73 -1.99
N ARG A 270 -8.88 -10.13 -3.22
CA ARG A 270 -8.06 -11.34 -3.50
C ARG A 270 -6.61 -11.14 -3.10
N ASP A 271 -6.05 -10.01 -3.51
CA ASP A 271 -4.61 -9.72 -3.46
C ASP A 271 -4.36 -8.20 -3.34
N MET A 272 -3.10 -7.78 -3.41
CA MET A 272 -2.74 -6.37 -3.38
C MET A 272 -3.17 -5.60 -4.64
N ILE A 273 -3.55 -6.27 -5.73
CA ILE A 273 -4.17 -5.60 -6.89
C ILE A 273 -5.53 -5.03 -6.50
N ASP A 274 -6.32 -5.79 -5.74
CA ASP A 274 -7.61 -5.31 -5.23
C ASP A 274 -7.42 -4.17 -4.21
N VAL A 275 -6.46 -4.32 -3.29
CA VAL A 275 -6.15 -3.27 -2.30
C VAL A 275 -5.67 -1.98 -3.00
N GLN A 276 -4.82 -2.10 -4.01
CA GLN A 276 -4.30 -0.96 -4.77
C GLN A 276 -5.43 -0.24 -5.51
N SER A 277 -6.33 -1.01 -6.13
CA SER A 277 -7.46 -0.48 -6.88
C SER A 277 -8.47 0.19 -5.94
N PHE A 278 -8.72 -0.38 -4.76
CA PHE A 278 -9.53 0.26 -3.72
C PHE A 278 -8.98 1.64 -3.34
N MET A 279 -7.68 1.74 -3.01
CA MET A 279 -7.05 3.03 -2.68
C MET A 279 -7.16 4.05 -3.83
N TRP A 280 -7.06 3.57 -5.08
CA TRP A 280 -7.21 4.41 -6.26
C TRP A 280 -8.64 4.96 -6.40
N CYS A 281 -9.66 4.11 -6.28
CA CYS A 281 -11.06 4.49 -6.49
C CYS A 281 -11.59 5.46 -5.44
N ILE A 282 -11.11 5.37 -4.20
CA ILE A 282 -11.54 6.25 -3.11
C ILE A 282 -10.80 7.60 -3.10
N THR A 283 -9.80 7.78 -3.97
CA THR A 283 -9.04 9.03 -4.06
C THR A 283 -9.83 10.09 -4.84
N PRO A 284 -10.05 11.31 -4.29
CA PRO A 284 -10.78 12.38 -4.98
C PRO A 284 -10.22 12.71 -6.35
N GLY A 285 -11.10 13.01 -7.31
CA GLY A 285 -10.75 13.38 -8.68
C GLY A 285 -10.27 12.23 -9.57
N LYS A 286 -10.44 10.96 -9.16
CA LYS A 286 -10.16 9.79 -10.01
C LYS A 286 -11.39 9.22 -10.72
N TYR A 287 -12.54 9.31 -10.06
CA TYR A 287 -13.85 8.83 -10.55
C TYR A 287 -14.94 9.91 -10.50
N ASP A 288 -14.58 11.16 -10.16
CA ASP A 288 -15.49 12.32 -10.14
C ASP A 288 -15.72 12.90 -11.54
#